data_AF-A0A9N8HGD5-F1
#
_entry.id   AF-A0A9N8HGD5-F1
#
_cell.length_a   1.000
_cell.length_b   1.000
_cell.length_c   1.000
_cell.angle_alpha   90.00
_cell.angle_beta   90.00
_cell.angle_gamma   90.00
#
_symmetry.space_group_name_H-M   'P 1'
#
loop_
_entity.id
_entity.type
_entity.pdbx_description
1 polymer ?
#
loop_
_entity_poly.entity_id
_entity_poly.type
_entity_poly.pdbx_seq_one_letter_code
_entity_poly.pdbx_strand_id
1 'polypeptide(L)'
;MASITRTALMRTAPARYATTVEGVKRQLLTSSSTQAVNNNPLNIMLPVTRSFSSSTHEAYWKEKKASKRFRTEQYAKQQANKAKVERRRDGKPKHARRKQFESWFKPKQAMEAYSNRQAKRVGMEWKLQVAVLLERLPVVLPDKPQWEGDYEVLRTYLDQFGRDYPEWLFGKQDEIMEIEDLTDEAFLENHLPRGFVPAPRETEADLNGDVRTLDRRLKTRVFLAVKDTAPSGDEVWQLPTVAVEDGETLLQTAKRAISDKVGDGLDVWYASNCPMAVDVQVFEGEEQGDGYFGTKTFFMPVQYDEGTLSQEDIFVKDFAWLEKSELVDRMKEQHGEEPSKLYHYMLPTEV
;
A
#
# COMPACT_ATOMS: atom_id res chain seq x y z
N MET A 1 46.35 -21.75 11.99
CA MET A 1 46.98 -20.67 11.21
C MET A 1 46.36 -20.61 9.83
N ALA A 2 45.43 -19.67 9.61
CA ALA A 2 45.01 -19.25 8.28
C ALA A 2 44.75 -17.74 8.37
N SER A 3 45.62 -16.96 7.73
CA SER A 3 45.67 -15.49 7.80
C SER A 3 44.75 -14.90 6.74
N ILE A 4 43.80 -14.08 7.19
CA ILE A 4 42.88 -13.30 6.34
C ILE A 4 43.62 -12.01 5.94
N THR A 5 43.98 -11.88 4.67
CA THR A 5 44.52 -10.62 4.10
C THR A 5 43.38 -9.81 3.48
N ARG A 6 43.19 -8.59 4.00
CA ARG A 6 42.24 -7.57 3.53
C ARG A 6 42.92 -6.77 2.41
N THR A 7 42.48 -6.94 1.17
CA THR A 7 42.95 -6.09 0.05
C THR A 7 41.93 -4.97 -0.18
N ALA A 8 42.36 -3.73 0.05
CA ALA A 8 41.58 -2.52 -0.18
C ALA A 8 41.62 -2.12 -1.67
N LEU A 9 40.47 -2.09 -2.34
CA LEU A 9 40.31 -1.54 -3.68
C LEU A 9 39.83 -0.09 -3.58
N MET A 10 40.72 0.86 -3.92
CA MET A 10 40.39 2.27 -4.13
C MET A 10 39.53 2.42 -5.40
N ARG A 11 38.34 3.02 -5.26
CA ARG A 11 37.52 3.47 -6.39
C ARG A 11 38.07 4.80 -6.93
N THR A 12 38.61 4.78 -8.15
CA THR A 12 38.92 5.98 -8.94
C THR A 12 37.71 6.34 -9.82
N ALA A 13 37.39 7.63 -9.92
CA ALA A 13 36.28 8.15 -10.72
C ALA A 13 36.66 8.24 -12.21
N PRO A 14 35.73 7.97 -13.16
CA PRO A 14 36.05 8.06 -14.59
C PRO A 14 36.04 9.52 -15.08
N ALA A 15 37.07 9.84 -15.88
CA ALA A 15 37.23 11.10 -16.59
C ALA A 15 36.17 11.28 -17.69
N ARG A 16 35.55 12.46 -17.76
CA ARG A 16 34.61 12.82 -18.82
C ARG A 16 35.38 13.31 -20.06
N TYR A 17 35.22 12.60 -21.17
CA TYR A 17 35.63 13.10 -22.49
C TYR A 17 34.63 14.14 -22.98
N ALA A 18 35.12 15.31 -23.39
CA ALA A 18 34.35 16.35 -24.06
C ALA A 18 34.51 16.19 -25.57
N THR A 19 33.46 15.75 -26.26
CA THR A 19 33.35 15.78 -27.72
C THR A 19 32.62 17.05 -28.14
N THR A 20 33.33 17.92 -28.84
CA THR A 20 32.83 19.13 -29.49
C THR A 20 31.94 18.73 -30.68
N VAL A 21 30.67 19.13 -30.68
CA VAL A 21 29.80 19.07 -31.85
C VAL A 21 29.44 20.50 -32.24
N GLU A 22 29.85 20.91 -33.44
CA GLU A 22 29.58 22.21 -34.03
C GLU A 22 28.07 22.40 -34.25
N GLY A 23 27.49 23.39 -33.57
CA GLY A 23 26.10 23.78 -33.72
C GLY A 23 25.89 24.69 -34.92
N VAL A 24 25.11 24.19 -35.89
CA VAL A 24 24.55 24.92 -37.03
C VAL A 24 23.79 26.16 -36.55
N LYS A 25 24.22 27.34 -36.98
CA LYS A 25 23.51 28.62 -36.76
C LYS A 25 22.24 28.67 -37.61
N ARG A 26 21.06 28.53 -36.99
CA ARG A 26 19.80 29.01 -37.59
C ARG A 26 19.70 30.53 -37.37
N GLN A 27 19.75 31.28 -38.46
CA GLN A 27 19.41 32.71 -38.48
C GLN A 27 17.90 32.87 -38.32
N LEU A 28 17.47 33.59 -37.28
CA LEU A 28 16.09 34.07 -37.18
C LEU A 28 16.06 35.50 -37.75
N LEU A 29 15.33 35.64 -38.86
CA LEU A 29 14.98 36.90 -39.50
C LEU A 29 13.99 37.65 -38.59
N THR A 30 14.30 38.90 -38.28
CA THR A 30 13.40 39.83 -37.61
C THR A 30 12.52 40.53 -38.65
N SER A 31 11.21 40.29 -38.63
CA SER A 31 10.23 41.18 -39.24
C SER A 31 9.41 41.85 -38.15
N SER A 32 9.33 43.17 -38.27
CA SER A 32 8.62 44.12 -37.41
C SER A 32 7.10 44.02 -37.49
N SER A 33 6.46 44.56 -36.44
CA SER A 33 5.12 45.17 -36.41
C SER A 33 3.91 44.24 -36.31
N THR A 34 3.34 44.13 -35.10
CA THR A 34 1.93 44.51 -34.86
C THR A 34 1.69 44.74 -33.36
N GLN A 35 0.99 45.83 -33.05
CA GLN A 35 0.55 46.20 -31.71
C GLN A 35 -0.50 45.20 -31.21
N ALA A 36 -0.29 44.63 -30.02
CA ALA A 36 -1.31 43.93 -29.27
C ALA A 36 -1.18 44.25 -27.77
N VAL A 37 -2.30 44.71 -27.22
CA VAL A 37 -2.52 45.15 -25.85
C VAL A 37 -2.24 44.01 -24.87
N ASN A 38 -1.27 44.20 -23.97
CA ASN A 38 -0.80 43.17 -23.06
C ASN A 38 -1.36 43.44 -21.65
N ASN A 39 -2.52 42.89 -21.35
CA ASN A 39 -3.03 42.75 -19.98
C ASN A 39 -2.68 41.34 -19.49
N ASN A 40 -1.47 41.15 -18.96
CA ASN A 40 -1.12 39.97 -18.19
C ASN A 40 0.01 40.28 -17.18
N PRO A 41 -0.19 40.11 -15.85
CA PRO A 41 0.84 40.42 -14.85
C PRO A 41 1.64 39.15 -14.49
N LEU A 42 2.34 38.57 -15.45
CA LEU A 42 3.39 37.58 -15.18
C LEU A 42 4.74 38.20 -15.53
N ASN A 43 5.29 38.89 -14.54
CA ASN A 43 6.59 39.54 -14.60
C ASN A 43 7.69 38.46 -14.53
N ILE A 44 7.91 37.76 -15.65
CA ILE A 44 9.11 36.95 -15.85
C ILE A 44 10.25 37.95 -16.04
N MET A 45 11.02 38.18 -14.97
CA MET A 45 12.23 38.99 -15.04
C MET A 45 13.22 38.30 -15.99
N LEU A 46 13.33 38.81 -17.22
CA LEU A 46 14.52 38.63 -18.04
C LEU A 46 15.74 39.11 -17.23
N PRO A 47 16.90 38.42 -17.31
CA PRO A 47 18.10 38.88 -16.63
C PRO A 47 18.47 40.26 -17.16
N VAL A 48 18.30 41.28 -16.32
CA VAL A 48 18.77 42.64 -16.61
C VAL A 48 20.26 42.55 -16.89
N THR A 49 20.64 42.79 -18.14
CA THR A 49 22.04 42.95 -18.54
C THR A 49 22.62 44.10 -17.73
N ARG A 50 23.44 43.79 -16.72
CA ARG A 50 24.09 44.78 -15.87
C ARG A 50 25.14 45.54 -16.69
N SER A 51 24.81 46.74 -17.14
CA SER A 51 25.82 47.72 -17.51
C SER A 51 26.54 48.18 -16.24
N PHE A 52 27.80 47.83 -16.07
CA PHE A 52 28.65 48.34 -14.98
C PHE A 52 29.04 49.79 -15.26
N SER A 53 28.12 50.74 -15.01
CA SER A 53 28.53 52.12 -14.74
C SER A 53 29.04 52.20 -13.30
N SER A 54 30.11 52.96 -13.04
CA SER A 54 30.68 53.19 -11.70
C SER A 54 29.65 53.84 -10.78
N SER A 55 28.78 53.03 -10.18
CA SER A 55 27.79 53.50 -9.22
C SER A 55 28.53 53.92 -7.96
N THR A 56 28.29 55.14 -7.49
CA THR A 56 28.81 55.61 -6.20
C THR A 56 28.49 54.60 -5.10
N HIS A 57 29.37 54.45 -4.10
CA HIS A 57 29.19 53.52 -2.98
C HIS A 57 27.77 53.64 -2.36
N GLU A 58 27.23 54.85 -2.31
CA GLU A 58 25.86 55.12 -1.87
C GLU A 58 24.76 54.52 -2.76
N ALA A 59 24.92 54.56 -4.09
CA ALA A 59 23.97 53.98 -5.04
C ALA A 59 23.89 52.45 -4.88
N TYR A 60 25.04 51.78 -4.67
CA TYR A 60 25.10 50.35 -4.37
C TYR A 60 24.36 50.01 -3.06
N TRP A 61 24.58 50.78 -1.98
CA TRP A 61 23.87 50.56 -0.72
C TRP A 61 22.37 50.86 -0.81
N LYS A 62 21.95 51.83 -1.64
CA LYS A 62 20.54 52.09 -1.94
C LYS A 62 19.90 50.93 -2.69
N GLU A 63 20.55 50.38 -3.71
CA GLU A 63 20.08 49.21 -4.46
C GLU A 63 20.00 47.97 -3.55
N LYS A 64 21.01 47.74 -2.71
CA LYS A 64 21.02 46.63 -1.75
C LYS A 64 19.89 46.76 -0.72
N LYS A 65 19.60 47.98 -0.23
CA LYS A 65 18.45 48.26 0.64
C LYS A 65 17.12 48.02 -0.09
N ALA A 66 16.99 48.45 -1.34
CA ALA A 66 15.79 48.23 -2.15
C ALA A 66 15.55 46.74 -2.43
N SER A 67 16.60 45.99 -2.80
CA SER A 67 16.54 44.53 -3.00
C SER A 67 16.14 43.80 -1.71
N LYS A 68 16.66 44.24 -0.55
CA LYS A 68 16.25 43.71 0.75
C LYS A 68 14.77 43.97 1.03
N ARG A 69 14.27 45.19 0.80
CA ARG A 69 12.86 45.55 0.96
C ARG A 69 11.95 44.70 0.07
N PHE A 70 12.30 44.55 -1.21
CA PHE A 70 11.54 43.73 -2.15
C PHE A 70 11.44 42.27 -1.71
N ARG A 71 12.53 41.66 -1.23
CA ARG A 71 12.50 40.28 -0.69
C ARG A 71 11.61 40.17 0.54
N THR A 72 11.65 41.16 1.44
CA THR A 72 10.79 41.21 2.63
C THR A 72 9.31 41.32 2.24
N GLU A 73 8.99 42.17 1.26
CA GLU A 73 7.62 42.34 0.73
C GLU A 73 7.11 41.07 0.05
N GLN A 74 7.94 40.42 -0.77
CA GLN A 74 7.60 39.14 -1.40
C GLN A 74 7.36 38.04 -0.36
N TYR A 75 8.22 37.96 0.66
CA TYR A 75 8.02 37.01 1.77
C TYR A 75 6.74 37.30 2.54
N ALA A 76 6.46 38.57 2.87
CA ALA A 76 5.23 38.97 3.54
C ALA A 76 3.98 38.64 2.72
N LYS A 77 4.02 38.89 1.41
CA LYS A 77 2.94 38.52 0.47
C LYS A 77 2.76 37.00 0.40
N GLN A 78 3.85 36.24 0.35
CA GLN A 78 3.78 34.78 0.37
C GLN A 78 3.16 34.26 1.68
N GLN A 79 3.50 34.83 2.83
CA GLN A 79 2.91 34.48 4.12
C GLN A 79 1.42 34.84 4.18
N ALA A 80 1.03 36.03 3.70
CA ALA A 80 -0.37 36.43 3.61
C ALA A 80 -1.18 35.50 2.69
N ASN A 81 -0.62 35.09 1.54
CA ASN A 81 -1.26 34.13 0.65
C ASN A 81 -1.36 32.74 1.30
N LYS A 82 -0.30 32.27 1.98
CA LYS A 82 -0.35 31.00 2.74
C LYS A 82 -1.39 31.02 3.85
N ALA A 83 -1.59 32.16 4.51
CA ALA A 83 -2.60 32.31 5.56
C ALA A 83 -4.04 32.38 5.01
N LYS A 84 -4.22 32.85 3.76
CA LYS A 84 -5.52 32.87 3.08
C LYS A 84 -5.95 31.52 2.51
N VAL A 85 -4.98 30.65 2.21
CA VAL A 85 -5.26 29.31 1.68
C VAL A 85 -5.42 28.35 2.83
N GLU A 86 -6.67 28.05 3.18
CA GLU A 86 -6.98 26.94 4.07
C GLU A 86 -6.47 25.65 3.43
N ARG A 87 -5.54 24.98 4.12
CA ARG A 87 -5.09 23.66 3.67
C ARG A 87 -6.02 22.62 4.26
N ARG A 88 -6.31 21.59 3.48
CA ARG A 88 -7.05 20.38 3.94
C ARG A 88 -6.48 19.73 5.22
N ARG A 89 -5.25 20.06 5.61
CA ARG A 89 -4.54 19.54 6.79
C ARG A 89 -4.52 20.50 7.98
N ASP A 90 -4.97 21.74 7.82
CA ASP A 90 -5.01 22.69 8.92
C ASP A 90 -6.03 22.21 9.97
N GLY A 91 -5.66 22.22 11.26
CA GLY A 91 -6.48 21.68 12.36
C GLY A 91 -6.47 20.15 12.50
N LYS A 92 -5.91 19.38 11.56
CA LYS A 92 -5.87 17.91 11.69
C LYS A 92 -4.75 17.46 12.64
N PRO A 93 -5.02 16.54 13.59
CA PRO A 93 -4.00 16.05 14.51
C PRO A 93 -2.86 15.37 13.75
N LYS A 94 -1.64 15.87 13.96
CA LYS A 94 -0.45 15.30 13.32
C LYS A 94 -0.24 13.86 13.81
N HIS A 95 0.03 12.96 12.87
CA HIS A 95 0.33 11.56 13.14
C HIS A 95 -0.79 10.79 13.89
N ALA A 96 -2.06 11.14 13.70
CA ALA A 96 -3.18 10.50 14.40
C ALA A 96 -3.18 8.96 14.29
N ARG A 97 -3.09 8.41 13.06
CA ARG A 97 -3.04 6.95 12.82
C ARG A 97 -1.84 6.28 13.49
N ARG A 98 -0.68 6.92 13.46
CA ARG A 98 0.53 6.43 14.13
C ARG A 98 0.36 6.44 15.65
N LYS A 99 -0.22 7.49 16.22
CA LYS A 99 -0.51 7.56 17.66
C LYS A 99 -1.52 6.49 18.09
N GLN A 100 -2.54 6.24 17.28
CA GLN A 100 -3.50 5.14 17.50
C GLN A 100 -2.78 3.79 17.55
N PHE A 101 -1.96 3.48 16.55
CA PHE A 101 -1.15 2.25 16.54
C PHE A 101 -0.21 2.15 17.75
N GLU A 102 0.57 3.20 18.03
CA GLU A 102 1.54 3.20 19.13
C GLU A 102 0.87 3.06 20.50
N SER A 103 -0.37 3.54 20.66
CA SER A 103 -1.12 3.44 21.91
C SER A 103 -1.45 2.00 22.30
N TRP A 104 -1.62 1.12 21.31
CA TRP A 104 -1.84 -0.31 21.52
C TRP A 104 -0.53 -1.12 21.44
N PHE A 105 0.33 -0.82 20.48
CA PHE A 105 1.51 -1.64 20.19
C PHE A 105 2.60 -1.54 21.28
N LYS A 106 2.84 -0.35 21.84
CA LYS A 106 3.89 -0.17 22.85
C LYS A 106 3.60 -0.90 24.16
N PRO A 107 2.38 -0.83 24.74
CA PRO A 107 2.02 -1.65 25.90
C PRO A 107 2.17 -3.15 25.62
N LYS A 108 1.69 -3.63 24.47
CA LYS A 108 1.83 -5.04 24.07
C LYS A 108 3.31 -5.46 24.03
N GLN A 109 4.17 -4.71 23.36
CA GLN A 109 5.60 -4.99 23.30
C GLN A 109 6.26 -5.01 24.70
N ALA A 110 5.87 -4.09 25.59
CA ALA A 110 6.37 -4.05 26.96
C ALA A 110 5.91 -5.28 27.77
N MET A 111 4.66 -5.71 27.59
CA MET A 111 4.10 -6.93 28.18
C MET A 111 4.83 -8.17 27.69
N GLU A 112 5.03 -8.32 26.38
CA GLU A 112 5.78 -9.43 25.79
C GLU A 112 7.21 -9.52 26.35
N ALA A 113 7.91 -8.38 26.44
CA ALA A 113 9.25 -8.33 27.02
C ALA A 113 9.27 -8.68 28.51
N TYR A 114 8.25 -8.27 29.26
CA TYR A 114 8.08 -8.63 30.67
C TYR A 114 7.82 -10.13 30.83
N SER A 115 6.86 -10.68 30.10
CA SER A 115 6.50 -12.10 30.12
C SER A 115 7.67 -12.99 29.74
N ASN A 116 8.45 -12.62 28.71
CA ASN A 116 9.69 -13.32 28.36
C ASN A 116 10.74 -13.33 29.48
N ARG A 117 10.83 -12.27 30.28
CA ARG A 117 11.72 -12.23 31.46
C ARG A 117 11.19 -13.10 32.60
N GLN A 118 9.88 -13.12 32.81
CA GLN A 118 9.27 -13.98 33.83
C GLN A 118 9.42 -15.46 33.48
N ALA A 119 9.16 -15.86 32.24
CA ALA A 119 9.38 -17.23 31.76
C ALA A 119 10.80 -17.72 32.06
N LYS A 120 11.82 -16.91 31.75
CA LYS A 120 13.23 -17.21 32.05
C LYS A 120 13.54 -17.29 33.54
N ARG A 121 12.87 -16.47 34.37
CA ARG A 121 13.06 -16.47 35.82
C ARG A 121 12.46 -17.73 36.46
N VAL A 122 11.30 -18.17 35.98
CA VAL A 122 10.61 -19.37 36.45
C VAL A 122 11.24 -20.63 35.87
N GLY A 123 11.92 -20.53 34.72
CA GLY A 123 12.55 -21.67 34.04
C GLY A 123 11.56 -22.50 33.21
N MET A 124 10.40 -21.94 32.88
CA MET A 124 9.39 -22.57 32.03
C MET A 124 9.57 -22.15 30.57
N GLU A 125 9.30 -23.08 29.65
CA GLU A 125 9.40 -22.83 28.22
C GLU A 125 8.09 -22.31 27.62
N TRP A 126 8.13 -21.84 26.37
CA TRP A 126 6.95 -21.39 25.64
C TRP A 126 6.46 -22.49 24.71
N LYS A 127 5.17 -22.77 24.72
CA LYS A 127 4.54 -23.62 23.71
C LYS A 127 4.52 -22.86 22.39
N LEU A 128 5.15 -23.41 21.35
CA LEU A 128 5.22 -22.77 20.04
C LEU A 128 4.07 -23.27 19.18
N GLN A 129 3.36 -22.36 18.52
CA GLN A 129 2.29 -22.66 17.58
C GLN A 129 2.51 -21.86 16.30
N VAL A 130 2.04 -22.39 15.18
CA VAL A 130 2.04 -21.69 13.89
C VAL A 130 0.60 -21.55 13.44
N ALA A 131 0.19 -20.29 13.22
CA ALA A 131 -1.06 -19.93 12.58
C ALA A 131 -0.79 -19.57 11.12
N VAL A 132 -1.55 -20.15 10.21
CA VAL A 132 -1.40 -19.91 8.78
C VAL A 132 -2.37 -18.82 8.35
N LEU A 133 -1.82 -17.74 7.79
CA LEU A 133 -2.61 -16.73 7.12
C LEU A 133 -2.70 -17.09 5.63
N LEU A 134 -3.73 -17.84 5.26
CA LEU A 134 -4.00 -18.17 3.86
C LEU A 134 -4.83 -17.04 3.23
N GLU A 135 -4.23 -16.31 2.28
CA GLU A 135 -4.86 -15.21 1.56
C GLU A 135 -5.13 -15.56 0.09
N ARG A 136 -6.32 -15.20 -0.40
CA ARG A 136 -6.62 -15.14 -1.83
C ARG A 136 -6.53 -13.68 -2.28
N LEU A 137 -5.74 -13.43 -3.33
CA LEU A 137 -5.51 -12.09 -3.87
C LEU A 137 -6.73 -11.54 -4.63
N PRO A 138 -6.88 -10.21 -4.76
CA PRO A 138 -7.97 -9.65 -5.56
C PRO A 138 -7.82 -10.10 -7.02
N VAL A 139 -8.91 -10.65 -7.57
CA VAL A 139 -8.99 -11.12 -8.96
C VAL A 139 -9.31 -9.95 -9.89
N VAL A 140 -10.08 -9.00 -9.38
CA VAL A 140 -10.54 -7.81 -10.09
C VAL A 140 -9.95 -6.57 -9.40
N LEU A 141 -9.67 -5.53 -10.20
CA LEU A 141 -9.21 -4.24 -9.67
C LEU A 141 -10.21 -3.65 -8.66
N PRO A 142 -9.77 -2.91 -7.64
CA PRO A 142 -10.68 -2.22 -6.72
C PRO A 142 -11.50 -1.14 -7.44
N ASP A 143 -12.60 -0.71 -6.82
CA ASP A 143 -13.43 0.37 -7.36
C ASP A 143 -12.72 1.71 -7.17
N LYS A 144 -12.65 2.49 -8.26
CA LYS A 144 -12.00 3.80 -8.23
C LYS A 144 -12.89 4.80 -7.50
N PRO A 145 -12.32 5.68 -6.66
CA PRO A 145 -13.08 6.79 -6.09
C PRO A 145 -13.50 7.76 -7.20
N GLN A 146 -14.64 8.44 -7.02
CA GLN A 146 -15.24 9.31 -8.04
C GLN A 146 -14.26 10.33 -8.65
N TRP A 147 -13.47 11.01 -7.81
CA TRP A 147 -12.51 12.03 -8.27
C TRP A 147 -11.40 11.44 -9.16
N GLU A 148 -11.05 10.17 -9.00
CA GLU A 148 -10.06 9.49 -9.82
C GLU A 148 -10.65 9.19 -11.19
N GLY A 149 -11.91 8.75 -11.24
CA GLY A 149 -12.67 8.64 -12.50
C GLY A 149 -12.77 9.99 -13.23
N ASP A 150 -13.17 11.06 -12.54
CA ASP A 150 -13.24 12.41 -13.13
C ASP A 150 -11.88 12.88 -13.69
N TYR A 151 -10.80 12.55 -12.96
CA TYR A 151 -9.44 12.88 -13.37
C TYR A 151 -9.01 12.08 -14.60
N GLU A 152 -9.34 10.79 -14.67
CA GLU A 152 -9.04 9.94 -15.82
C GLU A 152 -9.77 10.40 -17.08
N VAL A 153 -11.05 10.78 -16.96
CA VAL A 153 -11.84 11.35 -18.07
C VAL A 153 -11.17 12.64 -18.58
N LEU A 154 -10.83 13.57 -17.68
CA LEU A 154 -10.13 14.80 -18.04
C LEU A 154 -8.76 14.52 -18.68
N ARG A 155 -8.01 13.56 -18.12
CA ARG A 155 -6.69 13.17 -18.64
C ARG A 155 -6.82 12.62 -20.06
N THR A 156 -7.78 11.74 -20.29
CA THR A 156 -8.04 11.13 -21.59
C THR A 156 -8.43 12.21 -22.61
N TYR A 157 -9.30 13.15 -22.24
CA TYR A 157 -9.61 14.32 -23.07
C TYR A 157 -8.36 15.13 -23.44
N LEU A 158 -7.50 15.44 -22.47
CA LEU A 158 -6.27 16.20 -22.71
C LEU A 158 -5.27 15.46 -23.60
N ASP A 159 -5.15 14.13 -23.44
CA ASP A 159 -4.22 13.29 -24.20
C ASP A 159 -4.62 13.11 -25.68
N GLN A 160 -5.85 13.50 -26.05
CA GLN A 160 -6.26 13.61 -27.47
C GLN A 160 -5.53 14.74 -28.19
N PHE A 161 -5.17 15.81 -27.49
CA PHE A 161 -4.50 16.96 -28.08
C PHE A 161 -2.98 16.75 -28.18
N GLY A 162 -2.38 17.18 -29.29
CA GLY A 162 -0.93 17.25 -29.45
C GLY A 162 -0.24 15.94 -29.87
N ARG A 163 -1.01 14.92 -30.26
CA ARG A 163 -0.48 13.73 -30.93
C ARG A 163 -0.87 13.75 -32.41
N ASP A 164 0.11 13.95 -33.28
CA ASP A 164 -0.07 13.81 -34.73
C ASP A 164 0.08 12.32 -35.07
N TYR A 165 -1.05 11.63 -35.26
CA TYR A 165 -1.04 10.24 -35.71
C TYR A 165 -0.88 10.19 -37.24
N PRO A 166 -0.10 9.24 -37.78
CA PRO A 166 0.03 9.12 -39.23
C PRO A 166 -1.31 8.77 -39.88
N GLU A 167 -1.77 9.62 -40.82
CA GLU A 167 -3.06 9.45 -41.51
C GLU A 167 -3.20 8.09 -42.21
N TRP A 168 -2.09 7.54 -42.72
CA TRP A 168 -2.10 6.24 -43.41
C TRP A 168 -2.44 5.07 -42.47
N LEU A 169 -2.22 5.21 -41.16
CA LEU A 169 -2.43 4.15 -40.17
C LEU A 169 -3.81 4.25 -39.51
N PHE A 170 -4.30 5.47 -39.26
CA PHE A 170 -5.52 5.71 -38.48
C PHE A 170 -6.63 6.47 -39.24
N GLY A 171 -6.41 6.87 -40.50
CA GLY A 171 -7.35 7.66 -41.29
C GLY A 171 -7.34 9.16 -40.95
N LYS A 172 -8.31 9.90 -41.48
CA LYS A 172 -8.55 11.30 -41.08
C LYS A 172 -9.24 11.36 -39.73
N GLN A 173 -8.67 12.14 -38.83
CA GLN A 173 -9.06 12.28 -37.44
C GLN A 173 -10.15 13.36 -37.31
N ASP A 174 -11.31 13.11 -37.92
CA ASP A 174 -12.32 14.17 -38.11
C ASP A 174 -13.26 14.37 -36.90
N GLU A 175 -13.11 13.60 -35.80
CA GLU A 175 -13.96 13.75 -34.61
C GLU A 175 -13.12 13.77 -33.32
N ILE A 176 -13.12 14.92 -32.64
CA ILE A 176 -12.65 15.06 -31.25
C ILE A 176 -13.77 14.51 -30.38
N MET A 177 -13.49 13.53 -29.51
CA MET A 177 -14.52 13.00 -28.61
C MET A 177 -14.86 14.04 -27.54
N GLU A 178 -16.14 14.26 -27.31
CA GLU A 178 -16.59 15.14 -26.24
C GLU A 178 -16.37 14.46 -24.87
N ILE A 179 -16.35 15.24 -23.79
CA ILE A 179 -16.15 14.71 -22.43
C ILE A 179 -17.24 13.70 -22.04
N GLU A 180 -18.45 13.87 -22.57
CA GLU A 180 -19.61 13.02 -22.28
C GLU A 180 -19.44 11.61 -22.90
N ASP A 181 -18.78 11.52 -24.05
CA ASP A 181 -18.49 10.26 -24.75
C ASP A 181 -17.32 9.47 -24.13
N LEU A 182 -16.55 10.11 -23.25
CA LEU A 182 -15.40 9.54 -22.54
C LEU A 182 -15.77 8.84 -21.22
N THR A 183 -17.06 8.83 -20.87
CA THR A 183 -17.55 8.10 -19.70
C THR A 183 -17.47 6.59 -19.93
N ASP A 184 -17.28 5.81 -18.85
CA ASP A 184 -17.15 4.34 -18.95
C ASP A 184 -18.35 3.70 -19.65
N GLU A 185 -19.56 4.19 -19.38
CA GLU A 185 -20.80 3.69 -20.01
C GLU A 185 -20.81 3.93 -21.52
N ALA A 186 -20.53 5.17 -21.96
CA ALA A 186 -20.45 5.51 -23.38
C ALA A 186 -19.31 4.74 -24.09
N PHE A 187 -18.19 4.52 -23.40
CA PHE A 187 -17.10 3.72 -23.93
C PHE A 187 -17.52 2.26 -24.18
N LEU A 188 -18.23 1.66 -23.23
CA LEU A 188 -18.71 0.29 -23.35
C LEU A 188 -19.70 0.13 -24.52
N GLU A 189 -20.60 1.09 -24.72
CA GLU A 189 -21.59 1.04 -25.80
C GLU A 189 -20.97 1.27 -27.19
N ASN A 190 -20.03 2.20 -27.31
CA ASN A 190 -19.51 2.65 -28.60
C ASN A 190 -18.30 1.84 -29.10
N HIS A 191 -17.47 1.31 -28.21
CA HIS A 191 -16.20 0.66 -28.58
C HIS A 191 -16.18 -0.87 -28.48
N LEU A 192 -17.12 -1.49 -27.76
CA LEU A 192 -17.18 -2.95 -27.68
C LEU A 192 -17.95 -3.55 -28.85
N PRO A 193 -17.62 -4.80 -29.26
CA PRO A 193 -18.40 -5.51 -30.27
C PRO A 193 -19.89 -5.57 -29.87
N ARG A 194 -20.78 -5.35 -30.83
CA ARG A 194 -22.23 -5.40 -30.59
C ARG A 194 -22.62 -6.74 -29.95
N GLY A 195 -23.26 -6.67 -28.78
CA GLY A 195 -23.71 -7.85 -28.02
C GLY A 195 -22.68 -8.41 -27.04
N PHE A 196 -21.48 -7.83 -26.93
CA PHE A 196 -20.53 -8.18 -25.89
C PHE A 196 -20.92 -7.47 -24.58
N VAL A 197 -21.18 -8.25 -23.53
CA VAL A 197 -21.46 -7.76 -22.18
C VAL A 197 -20.36 -8.27 -21.26
N PRO A 198 -19.61 -7.38 -20.57
CA PRO A 198 -18.58 -7.82 -19.63
C PRO A 198 -19.21 -8.59 -18.46
N ALA A 199 -18.47 -9.56 -17.92
CA ALA A 199 -18.89 -10.30 -16.74
C ALA A 199 -19.08 -9.34 -15.55
N PRO A 200 -20.12 -9.52 -14.72
CA PRO A 200 -20.36 -8.67 -13.57
C PRO A 200 -19.20 -8.81 -12.57
N ARG A 201 -18.82 -7.69 -11.95
CA ARG A 201 -17.77 -7.65 -10.92
C ARG A 201 -18.25 -8.16 -9.56
N GLU A 202 -19.56 -8.19 -9.36
CA GLU A 202 -20.24 -8.75 -8.18
C GLU A 202 -20.86 -10.08 -8.57
N THR A 203 -20.66 -11.09 -7.74
CA THR A 203 -21.07 -12.46 -8.01
C THR A 203 -22.35 -12.82 -7.26
N GLU A 204 -22.95 -13.97 -7.59
CA GLU A 204 -24.09 -14.51 -6.85
C GLU A 204 -23.74 -14.80 -5.38
N ALA A 205 -22.49 -15.15 -5.09
CA ALA A 205 -22.01 -15.35 -3.73
C ALA A 205 -22.00 -14.05 -2.91
N ASP A 206 -21.66 -12.91 -3.55
CA ASP A 206 -21.76 -11.59 -2.92
C ASP A 206 -23.21 -11.20 -2.61
N LEU A 207 -24.14 -11.52 -3.52
CA LEU A 207 -25.57 -11.24 -3.36
C LEU A 207 -26.21 -12.10 -2.27
N ASN A 208 -25.85 -13.38 -2.22
CA ASN A 208 -26.37 -14.34 -1.24
C ASN A 208 -25.64 -14.29 0.11
N GLY A 209 -24.50 -13.60 0.17
CA GLY A 209 -23.65 -13.54 1.36
C GLY A 209 -23.00 -14.89 1.72
N ASP A 210 -22.76 -15.75 0.74
CA ASP A 210 -22.10 -17.04 0.97
C ASP A 210 -20.62 -16.81 1.28
N VAL A 211 -20.16 -17.30 2.42
CA VAL A 211 -18.80 -17.10 2.93
C VAL A 211 -17.89 -18.28 2.59
N ARG A 212 -18.44 -19.38 2.09
CA ARG A 212 -17.70 -20.63 1.86
C ARG A 212 -17.03 -20.68 0.49
N THR A 213 -17.42 -19.81 -0.43
CA THR A 213 -16.90 -19.75 -1.79
C THR A 213 -15.75 -18.75 -1.91
N LEU A 214 -14.83 -19.04 -2.84
CA LEU A 214 -13.74 -18.12 -3.23
C LEU A 214 -14.22 -17.05 -4.21
N ASP A 215 -15.29 -17.33 -4.95
CA ASP A 215 -15.94 -16.48 -5.95
C ASP A 215 -16.76 -15.34 -5.33
N ARG A 216 -16.42 -14.89 -4.12
CA ARG A 216 -17.03 -13.72 -3.46
C ARG A 216 -15.98 -12.65 -3.28
N ARG A 217 -16.35 -11.38 -3.20
CA ARG A 217 -15.44 -10.27 -2.92
C ARG A 217 -14.21 -10.29 -3.85
N LEU A 218 -14.44 -10.30 -5.16
CA LEU A 218 -13.37 -10.40 -6.16
C LEU A 218 -12.41 -9.19 -6.15
N LYS A 219 -12.91 -8.05 -5.66
CA LYS A 219 -12.19 -6.77 -5.59
C LYS A 219 -11.18 -6.70 -4.45
N THR A 220 -11.38 -7.51 -3.40
CA THR A 220 -10.60 -7.45 -2.16
C THR A 220 -9.94 -8.79 -1.84
N ARG A 221 -8.91 -8.75 -1.00
CA ARG A 221 -8.33 -9.94 -0.38
C ARG A 221 -9.31 -10.60 0.59
N VAL A 222 -9.38 -11.92 0.51
CA VAL A 222 -10.09 -12.75 1.49
C VAL A 222 -9.12 -13.70 2.17
N PHE A 223 -9.40 -14.01 3.43
CA PHE A 223 -8.57 -14.83 4.31
C PHE A 223 -9.34 -16.05 4.77
N LEU A 224 -8.69 -17.22 4.82
CA LEU A 224 -9.32 -18.41 5.35
C LEU A 224 -9.38 -18.36 6.89
N ALA A 225 -10.58 -18.52 7.44
CA ALA A 225 -10.83 -18.79 8.85
C ALA A 225 -11.48 -20.16 9.01
N VAL A 226 -11.12 -20.86 10.07
CA VAL A 226 -11.60 -22.21 10.36
C VAL A 226 -12.19 -22.25 11.77
N LYS A 227 -13.26 -23.01 11.94
CA LYS A 227 -13.99 -23.13 13.20
C LYS A 227 -13.56 -24.39 13.94
N ASP A 228 -12.60 -24.25 14.83
CA ASP A 228 -12.01 -25.37 15.56
C ASP A 228 -12.60 -25.49 16.97
N THR A 229 -12.43 -26.66 17.59
CA THR A 229 -12.81 -26.85 19.00
C THR A 229 -11.62 -26.46 19.87
N ALA A 230 -11.78 -25.42 20.68
CA ALA A 230 -10.78 -24.98 21.63
C ALA A 230 -10.53 -26.08 22.69
N PRO A 231 -9.38 -26.06 23.39
CA PRO A 231 -9.12 -26.97 24.49
C PRO A 231 -10.18 -26.91 25.61
N SER A 232 -10.87 -25.77 25.77
CA SER A 232 -12.01 -25.59 26.68
C SER A 232 -13.28 -26.35 26.27
N GLY A 233 -13.33 -26.86 25.04
CA GLY A 233 -14.52 -27.49 24.45
C GLY A 233 -15.40 -26.54 23.65
N ASP A 234 -15.12 -25.24 23.66
CA ASP A 234 -15.89 -24.23 22.92
C ASP A 234 -15.49 -24.19 21.45
N GLU A 235 -16.44 -23.89 20.56
CA GLU A 235 -16.15 -23.76 19.14
C GLU A 235 -15.71 -22.32 18.82
N VAL A 236 -14.47 -22.16 18.39
CA VAL A 236 -13.85 -20.84 18.21
C VAL A 236 -13.36 -20.67 16.78
N TRP A 237 -13.63 -19.50 16.22
CA TRP A 237 -13.07 -19.10 14.94
C TRP A 237 -11.61 -18.67 15.12
N GLN A 238 -10.73 -19.31 14.36
CA GLN A 238 -9.31 -18.97 14.33
C GLN A 238 -8.72 -19.21 12.94
N LEU A 239 -7.49 -18.74 12.71
CA LEU A 239 -6.72 -19.19 11.56
C LEU A 239 -6.34 -20.67 11.72
N PRO A 240 -6.08 -21.42 10.63
CA PRO A 240 -5.53 -22.77 10.73
C PRO A 240 -4.27 -22.76 11.61
N THR A 241 -4.37 -23.30 12.82
CA THR A 241 -3.33 -23.19 13.85
C THR A 241 -2.96 -24.56 14.36
N VAL A 242 -1.66 -24.85 14.41
CA VAL A 242 -1.11 -26.14 14.88
C VAL A 242 0.12 -25.90 15.75
N ALA A 243 0.34 -26.76 16.74
CA ALA A 243 1.52 -26.72 17.60
C ALA A 243 2.76 -27.25 16.88
N VAL A 244 3.91 -26.60 17.10
CA VAL A 244 5.19 -27.02 16.52
C VAL A 244 5.65 -28.31 17.20
N GLU A 245 6.08 -29.29 16.39
CA GLU A 245 6.65 -30.55 16.87
C GLU A 245 8.18 -30.51 16.87
N ASP A 246 8.79 -31.39 17.66
CA ASP A 246 10.25 -31.44 17.81
C ASP A 246 10.93 -31.81 16.48
N GLY A 247 11.85 -30.95 16.04
CA GLY A 247 12.60 -31.14 14.78
C GLY A 247 11.93 -30.53 13.55
N GLU A 248 10.73 -29.96 13.67
CA GLU A 248 10.08 -29.23 12.58
C GLU A 248 10.55 -27.77 12.50
N THR A 249 10.63 -27.26 11.28
CA THR A 249 10.74 -25.82 11.02
C THR A 249 9.36 -25.17 11.02
N LEU A 250 9.27 -23.86 11.33
CA LEU A 250 7.99 -23.13 11.29
C LEU A 250 7.26 -23.25 9.94
N LEU A 251 8.01 -23.34 8.83
CA LEU A 251 7.43 -23.55 7.50
C LEU A 251 6.85 -24.95 7.34
N GLN A 252 7.52 -25.99 7.85
CA GLN A 252 7.00 -27.36 7.83
C GLN A 252 5.74 -27.46 8.68
N THR A 253 5.73 -26.85 9.87
CA THR A 253 4.52 -26.78 10.70
C THR A 253 3.41 -26.01 10.00
N ALA A 254 3.69 -24.94 9.25
CA ALA A 254 2.69 -24.25 8.44
C ALA A 254 2.11 -25.13 7.32
N LYS A 255 2.94 -25.94 6.65
CA LYS A 255 2.51 -26.92 5.64
C LYS A 255 1.57 -27.96 6.25
N ARG A 256 1.98 -28.50 7.39
CA ARG A 256 1.18 -29.45 8.16
C ARG A 256 -0.13 -28.83 8.64
N ALA A 257 -0.11 -27.58 9.10
CA ALA A 257 -1.32 -26.88 9.54
C ALA A 257 -2.39 -26.75 8.45
N ILE A 258 -2.00 -26.60 7.18
CA ILE A 258 -2.94 -26.62 6.06
C ILE A 258 -3.43 -28.05 5.80
N SER A 259 -2.52 -29.02 5.64
CA SER A 259 -2.89 -30.41 5.36
C SER A 259 -3.79 -31.00 6.47
N ASP A 260 -3.47 -30.76 7.75
CA ASP A 260 -4.21 -31.27 8.91
C ASP A 260 -5.60 -30.63 9.08
N LYS A 261 -5.77 -29.35 8.72
CA LYS A 261 -7.02 -28.62 8.97
C LYS A 261 -7.91 -28.52 7.74
N VAL A 262 -7.30 -28.34 6.58
CA VAL A 262 -7.96 -27.99 5.32
C VAL A 262 -7.90 -29.15 4.32
N GLY A 263 -6.96 -30.07 4.50
CA GLY A 263 -6.73 -31.19 3.58
C GLY A 263 -5.83 -30.80 2.40
N ASP A 264 -5.67 -31.73 1.46
CA ASP A 264 -4.80 -31.58 0.28
C ASP A 264 -5.56 -31.02 -0.94
N GLY A 265 -6.78 -30.50 -0.75
CA GLY A 265 -7.64 -29.98 -1.83
C GLY A 265 -7.26 -28.60 -2.36
N LEU A 266 -6.27 -27.94 -1.74
CA LEU A 266 -5.78 -26.62 -2.13
C LEU A 266 -4.32 -26.67 -2.54
N ASP A 267 -4.01 -26.02 -3.67
CA ASP A 267 -2.65 -25.65 -4.02
C ASP A 267 -2.33 -24.25 -3.46
N VAL A 268 -1.21 -24.19 -2.75
CA VAL A 268 -0.85 -23.04 -1.93
C VAL A 268 0.63 -22.72 -2.09
N TRP A 269 0.91 -21.43 -2.22
CA TRP A 269 2.26 -20.91 -2.39
C TRP A 269 2.79 -20.28 -1.10
N TYR A 270 3.96 -20.73 -0.66
CA TYR A 270 4.65 -20.21 0.52
C TYR A 270 5.67 -19.15 0.11
N ALA A 271 5.38 -17.89 0.39
CA ALA A 271 6.21 -16.76 -0.03
C ALA A 271 7.57 -16.69 0.68
N SER A 272 7.63 -17.03 1.98
CA SER A 272 8.87 -16.95 2.75
C SER A 272 8.90 -17.88 3.97
N ASN A 273 10.10 -18.12 4.48
CA ASN A 273 10.32 -18.86 5.74
C ASN A 273 10.15 -17.96 6.98
N CYS A 274 9.90 -16.67 6.81
CA CYS A 274 9.86 -15.69 7.88
C CYS A 274 8.41 -15.50 8.35
N PRO A 275 8.12 -15.64 9.66
CA PRO A 275 6.81 -15.28 10.17
C PRO A 275 6.58 -13.77 10.03
N MET A 276 5.33 -13.39 9.75
CA MET A 276 4.92 -12.00 9.60
C MET A 276 4.70 -11.34 10.97
N ALA A 277 4.13 -12.08 11.91
CA ALA A 277 3.83 -11.59 13.26
C ALA A 277 3.99 -12.70 14.29
N VAL A 278 4.08 -12.31 15.55
CA VAL A 278 4.05 -13.20 16.71
C VAL A 278 3.03 -12.64 17.70
N ASP A 279 2.18 -13.51 18.23
CA ASP A 279 1.35 -13.21 19.39
C ASP A 279 1.81 -14.04 20.59
N VAL A 280 1.85 -13.42 21.76
CA VAL A 280 2.32 -14.05 22.98
C VAL A 280 1.20 -14.01 24.00
N GLN A 281 0.74 -15.18 24.40
CA GLN A 281 -0.33 -15.36 25.38
C GLN A 281 0.24 -16.12 26.58
N VAL A 282 0.01 -15.60 27.78
CA VAL A 282 0.48 -16.21 29.03
C VAL A 282 -0.64 -17.10 29.55
N PHE A 283 -0.33 -18.31 29.97
CA PHE A 283 -1.32 -19.18 30.60
C PHE A 283 -1.63 -18.68 32.02
N GLU A 284 -2.90 -18.60 32.36
CA GLU A 284 -3.34 -18.20 33.70
C GLU A 284 -3.90 -19.42 34.45
N GLY A 285 -3.47 -19.63 35.70
CA GLY A 285 -4.06 -20.65 36.58
C GLY A 285 -3.79 -22.10 36.15
N GLU A 286 -4.86 -22.86 35.90
CA GLU A 286 -4.82 -24.32 35.66
C GLU A 286 -4.14 -24.70 34.33
N GLU A 287 -4.15 -23.82 33.32
CA GLU A 287 -3.50 -24.04 32.02
C GLU A 287 -1.97 -24.08 32.10
N GLN A 288 -1.39 -23.57 33.20
CA GLN A 288 0.04 -23.64 33.46
C GLN A 288 0.51 -25.04 33.90
N GLY A 289 -0.43 -25.98 34.13
CA GLY A 289 -0.16 -27.36 34.54
C GLY A 289 0.67 -28.18 33.56
N ASP A 290 0.70 -27.80 32.28
CA ASP A 290 1.44 -28.50 31.22
C ASP A 290 2.96 -28.20 31.21
N GLY A 291 3.47 -27.43 32.17
CA GLY A 291 4.90 -27.10 32.28
C GLY A 291 5.38 -26.00 31.34
N TYR A 292 4.47 -25.38 30.58
CA TYR A 292 4.74 -24.22 29.73
C TYR A 292 4.29 -22.92 30.41
N PHE A 293 5.01 -21.83 30.16
CA PHE A 293 4.67 -20.50 30.67
C PHE A 293 3.49 -19.86 29.92
N GLY A 294 3.32 -20.24 28.66
CA GLY A 294 2.34 -19.65 27.76
C GLY A 294 2.56 -20.12 26.33
N THR A 295 1.77 -19.56 25.41
CA THR A 295 1.81 -19.85 23.99
C THR A 295 2.42 -18.70 23.19
N LYS A 296 3.25 -19.04 22.21
CA LYS A 296 3.73 -18.12 21.17
C LYS A 296 3.22 -18.59 19.82
N THR A 297 2.33 -17.81 19.24
CA THR A 297 1.71 -18.10 17.94
C THR A 297 2.41 -17.29 16.87
N PHE A 298 3.08 -17.97 15.94
CA PHE A 298 3.74 -17.37 14.79
C PHE A 298 2.78 -17.36 13.60
N PHE A 299 2.57 -16.20 12.99
CA PHE A 299 1.70 -16.05 11.84
C PHE A 299 2.52 -16.17 10.55
N MET A 300 2.25 -17.20 9.75
CA MET A 300 2.94 -17.47 8.49
C MET A 300 2.06 -17.04 7.30
N PRO A 301 2.50 -16.13 6.43
CA PRO A 301 1.74 -15.73 5.25
C PRO A 301 1.83 -16.81 4.16
N VAL A 302 0.68 -17.20 3.63
CA VAL A 302 0.54 -18.18 2.54
C VAL A 302 -0.46 -17.66 1.53
N GLN A 303 -0.14 -17.82 0.26
CA GLN A 303 -1.00 -17.39 -0.83
C GLN A 303 -1.74 -18.60 -1.40
N TYR A 304 -3.04 -18.47 -1.59
CA TYR A 304 -3.84 -19.41 -2.36
C TYR A 304 -3.52 -19.26 -3.86
N ASP A 305 -3.33 -20.38 -4.56
CA ASP A 305 -3.12 -20.42 -6.01
C ASP A 305 -4.34 -21.03 -6.71
N GLU A 306 -4.58 -22.33 -6.51
CA GLU A 306 -5.68 -23.07 -7.12
C GLU A 306 -6.32 -24.07 -6.14
N GLY A 307 -7.49 -24.60 -6.47
CA GLY A 307 -8.16 -25.65 -5.70
C GLY A 307 -9.59 -25.29 -5.30
N THR A 308 -10.30 -26.25 -4.73
CA THR A 308 -11.65 -26.03 -4.23
C THR A 308 -11.84 -26.79 -2.94
N LEU A 309 -12.36 -26.09 -1.95
CA LEU A 309 -12.70 -26.67 -0.67
C LEU A 309 -14.12 -27.20 -0.70
N SER A 310 -14.27 -28.51 -0.55
CA SER A 310 -15.54 -29.12 -0.20
C SER A 310 -15.64 -29.28 1.32
N GLN A 311 -16.86 -29.27 1.86
CA GLN A 311 -17.07 -29.48 3.30
C GLN A 311 -16.71 -30.92 3.73
N GLU A 312 -16.63 -31.85 2.78
CA GLU A 312 -16.30 -33.26 3.04
C GLU A 312 -14.79 -33.48 3.22
N ASP A 313 -13.96 -32.62 2.61
CA ASP A 313 -12.50 -32.75 2.61
C ASP A 313 -11.83 -32.10 3.83
N ILE A 314 -12.60 -31.37 4.65
CA ILE A 314 -12.07 -30.55 5.74
C ILE A 314 -12.21 -31.30 7.07
N PHE A 315 -11.09 -31.43 7.79
CA PHE A 315 -11.02 -32.10 9.10
C PHE A 315 -11.59 -31.27 10.26
N VAL A 316 -12.13 -30.09 9.96
CA VAL A 316 -12.64 -29.10 10.90
C VAL A 316 -14.15 -28.87 10.66
N LYS A 317 -14.88 -28.42 11.68
CA LYS A 317 -16.35 -28.35 11.64
C LYS A 317 -16.89 -27.41 10.55
N ASP A 318 -16.24 -26.28 10.35
CA ASP A 318 -16.66 -25.26 9.39
C ASP A 318 -15.49 -24.39 8.95
N PHE A 319 -15.62 -23.76 7.79
CA PHE A 319 -14.64 -22.84 7.23
C PHE A 319 -15.32 -21.65 6.57
N ALA A 320 -14.59 -20.55 6.44
CA ALA A 320 -15.10 -19.30 5.92
C ALA A 320 -13.96 -18.49 5.28
N TRP A 321 -14.17 -18.01 4.06
CA TRP A 321 -13.29 -17.05 3.40
C TRP A 321 -13.75 -15.64 3.74
N LEU A 322 -13.04 -14.90 4.58
CA LEU A 322 -13.50 -13.62 5.16
C LEU A 322 -12.72 -12.43 4.62
N GLU A 323 -13.41 -11.31 4.40
CA GLU A 323 -12.72 -10.04 4.23
C GLU A 323 -12.03 -9.63 5.54
N LYS A 324 -11.02 -8.76 5.46
CA LYS A 324 -10.34 -8.20 6.63
C LYS A 324 -11.29 -7.67 7.71
N SER A 325 -12.30 -6.89 7.36
CA SER A 325 -13.27 -6.32 8.30
C SER A 325 -14.03 -7.41 9.05
N GLU A 326 -14.62 -8.33 8.29
CA GLU A 326 -15.39 -9.46 8.81
C GLU A 326 -14.54 -10.38 9.69
N LEU A 327 -13.29 -10.63 9.31
CA LEU A 327 -12.37 -11.42 10.12
C LEU A 327 -12.04 -10.73 11.45
N VAL A 328 -11.77 -9.42 11.42
CA VAL A 328 -11.48 -8.63 12.62
C VAL A 328 -12.68 -8.60 13.57
N ASP A 329 -13.89 -8.50 13.02
CA ASP A 329 -15.13 -8.49 13.79
C ASP A 329 -15.39 -9.87 14.43
N ARG A 330 -15.24 -10.97 13.69
CA ARG A 330 -15.33 -12.33 14.26
C ARG A 330 -14.30 -12.58 15.36
N MET A 331 -13.06 -12.14 15.15
CA MET A 331 -12.01 -12.27 16.17
C MET A 331 -12.32 -11.42 17.40
N LYS A 332 -12.98 -10.27 17.23
CA LYS A 332 -13.42 -9.42 18.33
C LYS A 332 -14.50 -10.08 19.17
N GLU A 333 -15.46 -10.74 18.53
CA GLU A 333 -16.56 -11.45 19.19
C GLU A 333 -16.06 -12.64 20.02
N GLN A 334 -15.07 -13.37 19.51
CA GLN A 334 -14.58 -14.61 20.12
C GLN A 334 -13.45 -14.40 21.13
N HIS A 335 -12.47 -13.57 20.79
CA HIS A 335 -11.22 -13.41 21.56
C HIS A 335 -11.09 -12.04 22.24
N GLY A 336 -12.03 -11.12 21.99
CA GLY A 336 -12.03 -9.77 22.55
C GLY A 336 -11.24 -8.73 21.74
N GLU A 337 -11.09 -7.53 22.31
CA GLU A 337 -10.59 -6.38 21.56
C GLU A 337 -9.08 -6.40 21.28
N GLU A 338 -8.26 -6.96 22.19
CA GLU A 338 -6.80 -6.91 22.05
C GLU A 338 -6.28 -7.80 20.92
N PRO A 339 -6.72 -9.07 20.79
CA PRO A 339 -6.33 -9.91 19.66
C PRO A 339 -6.89 -9.37 18.35
N SER A 340 -8.12 -8.86 18.33
CA SER A 340 -8.73 -8.25 17.14
C SER A 340 -7.90 -7.08 16.58
N LYS A 341 -7.31 -6.24 17.45
CA LYS A 341 -6.38 -5.16 17.01
C LYS A 341 -5.12 -5.72 16.34
N LEU A 342 -4.61 -6.86 16.77
CA LEU A 342 -3.48 -7.52 16.10
C LEU A 342 -3.87 -7.87 14.67
N TYR A 343 -5.01 -8.54 14.45
CA TYR A 343 -5.49 -8.85 13.10
C TYR A 343 -5.71 -7.59 12.26
N HIS A 344 -6.28 -6.52 12.84
CA HIS A 344 -6.49 -5.27 12.13
C HIS A 344 -5.18 -4.65 11.61
N TYR A 345 -4.10 -4.68 12.40
CA TYR A 345 -2.81 -4.10 11.99
C TYR A 345 -1.91 -5.07 11.22
N MET A 346 -2.08 -6.38 11.44
CA MET A 346 -1.32 -7.43 10.77
C MET A 346 -1.78 -7.63 9.32
N LEU A 347 -3.10 -7.67 9.10
CA LEU A 347 -3.65 -7.92 7.77
C LEU A 347 -3.44 -6.71 6.86
N PRO A 348 -3.02 -6.89 5.60
CA PRO A 348 -2.86 -5.78 4.66
C PRO A 348 -4.19 -5.05 4.47
N THR A 349 -4.18 -3.72 4.57
CA THR A 349 -5.28 -2.89 4.07
C THR A 349 -5.04 -2.65 2.59
N GLU A 350 -6.06 -2.86 1.76
CA GLU A 350 -6.08 -2.27 0.42
C GLU A 350 -6.25 -0.75 0.56
N VAL A 351 -5.59 0.00 -0.33
CA VAL A 351 -5.47 1.46 -0.30
C VAL A 351 -6.50 2.10 -1.19
#